data_AF-A0A966QH93-F1
#
_entry.id   AF-A0A966QH93-F1
#
_cell.length_a   1.000
_cell.length_b   1.000
_cell.length_c   1.000
_cell.angle_alpha   90.00
_cell.angle_beta   90.00
_cell.angle_gamma   90.00
#
_symmetry.space_group_name_H-M   'P 1'
#
loop_
_entity.id
_entity.type
_entity.pdbx_description
1 polymer ?
#
loop_
_entity_poly.entity_id
_entity_poly.type
_entity_poly.pdbx_seq_one_letter_code
_entity_poly.pdbx_strand_id
1 'polypeptide(L)' 'PRSGLVSFVVEGHQPEQLVNRLADRGFQLRSLGDPHCLRACTHLTTSAGEVEALLLCLEGLVHQG' A
#
# COMPACT_ATOMS: atom_id res chain seq x y z
N PRO A 1 -19.93 1.95 -2.29
CA PRO A 1 -18.96 0.82 -2.39
C PRO A 1 -18.80 0.12 -1.02
N ARG A 2 -18.46 -1.18 -1.01
CA ARG A 2 -18.05 -1.92 0.20
C ARG A 2 -16.73 -1.30 0.73
N SER A 3 -16.86 -0.31 1.60
CA SER A 3 -15.86 0.44 2.40
C SER A 3 -14.62 1.09 1.74
N GLY A 4 -14.23 0.82 0.49
CA GLY A 4 -13.03 1.46 -0.08
C GLY A 4 -11.74 1.02 0.61
N LEU A 5 -11.68 -0.25 1.02
CA LEU A 5 -10.52 -0.83 1.69
C LEU A 5 -9.98 -1.97 0.84
N VAL A 6 -8.69 -1.91 0.53
CA VAL A 6 -7.99 -2.97 -0.19
C VAL A 6 -6.86 -3.49 0.68
N SER A 7 -6.91 -4.79 0.97
CA SER A 7 -5.85 -5.49 1.67
C SER A 7 -5.03 -6.35 0.71
N PHE A 8 -3.71 -6.29 0.82
CA PHE A 8 -2.80 -7.00 -0.07
C PHE A 8 -1.48 -7.34 0.63
N VAL A 9 -0.79 -8.34 0.09
CA VAL A 9 0.54 -8.77 0.54
C VAL A 9 1.52 -8.49 -0.59
N VAL A 10 2.75 -8.11 -0.23
CA VAL A 10 3.87 -7.98 -1.15
C VAL A 10 4.87 -9.07 -0.79
N GLU A 11 5.04 -10.06 -1.65
CA GLU A 11 5.94 -11.19 -1.39
C GLU A 11 7.37 -10.72 -1.16
N GLY A 12 8.08 -11.38 -0.24
CA GLY A 12 9.46 -11.04 0.11
C GLY A 12 9.63 -9.80 1.01
N HIS A 13 8.54 -9.13 1.39
CA HIS A 13 8.61 -7.91 2.20
C HIS A 13 7.69 -7.96 3.43
N GLN A 14 8.18 -7.41 4.55
CA GLN A 14 7.37 -7.22 5.75
C GLN A 14 6.46 -5.99 5.61
N PRO A 15 5.13 -6.09 5.83
CA PRO A 15 4.19 -4.96 5.77
C PRO A 15 4.64 -3.74 6.58
N GLU A 16 5.18 -3.93 7.77
CA GLU A 16 5.64 -2.86 8.67
C GLU A 16 6.77 -2.04 8.05
N GLN A 17 7.70 -2.71 7.36
CA GLN A 17 8.81 -2.05 6.66
C GLN A 17 8.30 -1.28 5.44
N LEU A 18 7.33 -1.85 4.70
CA LEU A 18 6.74 -1.21 3.54
C LEU A 18 5.92 0.03 3.91
N VAL A 19 5.15 0.00 5.01
CA VAL A 19 4.43 1.18 5.51
C VAL A 19 5.37 2.35 5.72
N ASN A 20 6.53 2.12 6.36
CA ASN A 20 7.50 3.18 6.58
C ASN A 20 8.06 3.74 5.27
N ARG A 21 8.47 2.87 4.34
CA ARG A 21 9.01 3.29 3.02
C ARG A 21 7.99 4.02 2.15
N LEU A 22 6.72 3.63 2.25
CA LEU A 22 5.61 4.27 1.54
C LEU A 22 5.27 5.62 2.16
N ALA A 23 5.34 5.74 3.48
CA ALA A 23 5.11 6.99 4.21
C ALA A 23 6.11 8.08 3.80
N ASP A 24 7.40 7.73 3.62
CA ASP A 24 8.44 8.64 3.10
C ASP A 24 8.12 9.18 1.69
N ARG A 25 7.24 8.48 0.95
CA ARG A 25 6.80 8.85 -0.40
C ARG A 25 5.40 9.45 -0.44
N GLY A 26 4.84 9.78 0.73
CA GLY A 26 3.54 10.43 0.86
C GLY A 26 2.35 9.46 0.95
N PHE A 27 2.58 8.15 0.95
CA PHE A 27 1.52 7.14 1.05
C PHE A 27 1.34 6.66 2.49
N GLN A 28 0.19 6.96 3.07
CA GLN A 28 -0.17 6.56 4.43
C GLN A 28 -1.02 5.28 4.41
N LEU A 29 -0.36 4.12 4.48
CA LEU A 29 -1.01 2.80 4.57
C LEU A 29 -0.92 2.26 6.00
N ARG A 30 -1.68 1.19 6.28
CA ARG A 30 -1.60 0.46 7.55
C ARG A 30 -1.13 -0.97 7.32
N SER A 31 -0.26 -1.48 8.18
CA SER A 31 -0.03 -2.92 8.32
C SER A 31 -1.06 -3.51 9.28
N LEU A 32 -1.40 -4.78 9.08
CA LEU A 32 -2.27 -5.57 9.94
C LEU A 32 -1.53 -6.84 10.33
N GLY A 33 -1.69 -7.28 11.58
CA GLY A 33 -1.05 -8.50 12.08
C GLY A 33 -1.77 -9.78 11.67
N ASP A 34 -3.11 -9.73 11.49
CA ASP A 34 -3.93 -10.87 11.15
C ASP A 34 -5.10 -10.48 10.21
N PRO A 35 -5.10 -10.87 8.92
CA PRO A 35 -3.96 -11.48 8.22
C PRO A 35 -2.78 -10.50 8.13
N HIS A 36 -1.55 -11.03 8.11
CA HIS A 36 -0.32 -10.24 7.98
C HIS A 36 -0.26 -9.57 6.60
N CYS A 37 -0.67 -8.31 6.50
CA CYS A 37 -0.86 -7.63 5.21
C CYS A 37 -0.83 -6.10 5.32
N LEU A 38 -0.77 -5.44 4.17
CA LEU A 38 -1.01 -4.01 4.01
C LEU A 38 -2.49 -3.74 3.78
N ARG A 39 -2.97 -2.57 4.19
CA ARG A 39 -4.29 -2.05 3.87
C ARG A 39 -4.21 -0.59 3.41
N ALA A 40 -4.68 -0.36 2.19
CA ALA A 40 -4.94 0.96 1.64
C ALA A 40 -6.41 1.35 1.89
N CYS A 41 -6.64 2.61 2.26
CA CYS A 41 -7.98 3.18 2.41
C CYS A 41 -8.27 4.10 1.21
N THR A 42 -8.88 3.54 0.17
CA THR A 42 -9.34 4.27 -1.01
C THR A 42 -10.71 4.88 -0.72
N HIS A 43 -10.76 6.17 -0.44
CA HIS A 43 -12.04 6.86 -0.26
C HIS A 43 -12.64 7.21 -1.63
N LEU A 44 -13.89 7.68 -1.66
CA LEU A 44 -14.54 8.19 -2.88
C LEU A 44 -13.73 9.31 -3.57
N THR A 45 -12.81 9.95 -2.85
CA THR A 45 -11.94 11.03 -3.33
C THR A 45 -10.60 10.56 -3.89
N THR A 46 -10.27 9.27 -3.79
CA THR A 46 -9.04 8.74 -4.38
C THR A 46 -9.17 8.71 -5.90
N SER A 47 -8.33 9.48 -6.57
CA SER A 47 -8.26 9.57 -8.04
C SER A 47 -7.54 8.36 -8.64
N ALA A 48 -7.79 8.09 -9.92
CA ALA A 48 -7.07 7.05 -10.66
C ALA A 48 -5.54 7.29 -10.66
N GLY A 49 -5.12 8.56 -10.74
CA GLY A 49 -3.70 8.93 -10.69
C GLY A 49 -3.02 8.62 -9.36
N GLU A 50 -3.73 8.75 -8.23
CA GLU A 50 -3.18 8.35 -6.92
C GLU A 50 -3.01 6.84 -6.80
N VAL A 51 -3.92 6.06 -7.42
CA VAL A 51 -3.79 4.60 -7.48
C VAL A 51 -2.60 4.20 -8.37
N GLU A 52 -2.45 4.82 -9.55
CA GLU A 52 -1.30 4.59 -10.43
C GLU A 52 0.03 4.94 -9.74
N ALA A 53 0.09 6.06 -9.03
CA ALA A 53 1.29 6.46 -8.28
C ALA A 53 1.65 5.45 -7.18
N LEU A 54 0.64 4.89 -6.48
CA LEU A 54 0.86 3.84 -5.49
C LEU A 54 1.41 2.57 -6.14
N LEU A 55 0.86 2.15 -7.29
CA LEU A 55 1.32 0.98 -8.03
C LEU A 55 2.78 1.13 -8.49
N LEU A 56 3.13 2.25 -9.11
CA LEU A 56 4.50 2.54 -9.53
C LEU A 56 5.49 2.52 -8.36
N CYS A 57 5.07 3.05 -7.21
CA CYS A 57 5.89 3.02 -6.01
C CYS A 57 6.10 1.59 -5.47
N LEU A 58 5.05 0.76 -5.50
CA LEU A 58 5.15 -0.65 -5.09
C LEU A 58 6.05 -1.43 -6.04
N GLU A 59 5.91 -1.25 -7.35
CA GLU A 59 6.79 -1.88 -8.36
C GLU A 59 8.25 -1.52 -8.14
N GLY A 60 8.56 -0.24 -7.90
CA GLY A 60 9.92 0.19 -7.61
C GLY A 60 10.50 -0.41 -6.32
N LEU A 61 9.66 -0.73 -5.33
CA LEU A 61 10.10 -1.40 -4.10
C LEU A 61 10.37 -2.89 -4.30
N VAL A 62 9.53 -3.57 -5.08
CA VAL A 62 9.65 -5.00 -5.36
C VAL A 62 10.87 -5.30 -6.22
N HIS A 63 11.20 -4.44 -7.19
CA HIS A 63 12.37 -4.63 -8.05
C HIS A 63 13.70 -4.21 -7.42
N GLN A 64 13.68 -3.60 -6.22
CA GLN A 64 14.88 -3.20 -5.47
C GLN A 64 15.27 -4.20 -4.36
N GLY A 65 14.60 -5.36 -4.30
CA GLY A 65 14.83 -6.44 -3.33
C GLY A 65 15.51 -7.65 -3.93
#